data_AF-A0A1V4YPF7-F1
#
_entry.id   AF-A0A1V4YPF7-F1
#
_cell.length_a   1.000
_cell.length_b   1.000
_cell.length_c   1.000
_cell.angle_alpha   90.00
_cell.angle_beta   90.00
_cell.angle_gamma   90.00
#
_symmetry.space_group_name_H-M   'P 1'
#
loop_
_entity.id
_entity.type
_entity.pdbx_description
1 polymer ?
#
loop_
_entity_poly.entity_id
_entity_poly.type
_entity_poly.pdbx_seq_one_letter_code
_entity_poly.pdbx_strand_id
1 'polypeptide(L)' 'MFDLSDYLYLAAGLSFLLASFLNLRQYKKNPIKYKNGRSAAILLFIAGVLSLSSVALAYFYGV' A
#
# COMPACT_ATOMS: atom_id res chain seq x y z
N MET A 1 -4.57 -20.77 9.81
CA MET A 1 -5.77 -20.59 8.96
C MET A 1 -5.92 -19.11 8.78
N PHE A 2 -6.19 -18.60 7.57
CA PHE A 2 -6.34 -17.15 7.37
C PHE A 2 -7.52 -16.64 8.20
N ASP A 3 -7.27 -15.71 9.10
CA ASP A 3 -8.30 -15.08 9.92
C ASP A 3 -8.83 -13.80 9.26
N LEU A 4 -9.97 -13.32 9.73
CA LEU A 4 -10.61 -12.10 9.22
C LEU A 4 -9.65 -10.90 9.23
N SER A 5 -8.77 -10.83 10.24
CA SER A 5 -7.70 -9.83 10.34
C SER A 5 -6.76 -9.87 9.14
N ASP A 6 -6.33 -11.05 8.72
CA ASP A 6 -5.38 -11.20 7.60
C ASP A 6 -5.99 -10.75 6.28
N TYR A 7 -7.27 -11.05 6.07
CA TYR A 7 -8.02 -10.57 4.91
C TYR A 7 -8.16 -9.04 4.91
N LEU A 8 -8.40 -8.43 6.07
CA LEU A 8 -8.43 -6.97 6.20
C LEU A 8 -7.06 -6.35 5.93
N TYR A 9 -5.98 -6.94 6.42
CA TYR A 9 -4.61 -6.46 6.15
C TYR A 9 -4.21 -6.63 4.67
N LEU A 10 -4.62 -7.71 4.01
CA LEU A 10 -4.43 -7.91 2.57
C LEU A 10 -5.20 -6.85 1.76
N ALA A 11 -6.47 -6.62 2.10
CA ALA A 11 -7.31 -5.63 1.44
C ALA A 11 -6.78 -4.20 1.65
N ALA A 12 -6.30 -3.89 2.86
CA ALA A 12 -5.65 -2.62 3.17
C ALA A 12 -4.34 -2.45 2.36
N GLY A 13 -3.50 -3.47 2.32
CA GLY A 13 -2.25 -3.47 1.55
C GLY A 13 -2.49 -3.20 0.06
N LEU A 14 -3.46 -3.89 -0.55
CA LEU A 14 -3.87 -3.66 -1.94
C LEU A 14 -4.42 -2.26 -2.16
N SER A 15 -5.20 -1.74 -1.21
CA SER A 15 -5.75 -0.38 -1.28
C SER A 15 -4.65 0.69 -1.21
N PHE A 16 -3.64 0.50 -0.37
CA PHE A 16 -2.47 1.40 -0.30
C PHE A 16 -1.63 1.38 -1.58
N LEU A 17 -1.42 0.20 -2.17
CA LEU A 17 -0.76 0.08 -3.47
C LEU A 17 -1.54 0.81 -4.57
N LEU A 18 -2.86 0.61 -4.64
CA LEU A 18 -3.71 1.29 -5.61
C LEU A 18 -3.66 2.82 -5.41
N ALA A 19 -3.76 3.29 -4.17
CA ALA A 19 -3.67 4.71 -3.83
C ALA A 19 -2.29 5.31 -4.21
N SER A 20 -1.21 4.54 -4.06
CA SER A 20 0.13 4.93 -4.51
C SER A 20 0.18 5.16 -6.02
N PHE A 21 -0.32 4.22 -6.82
CA PHE A 21 -0.38 4.35 -8.28
C PHE A 21 -1.23 5.53 -8.74
N LEU A 22 -2.37 5.77 -8.07
CA LEU A 22 -3.24 6.91 -8.38
C LEU A 22 -2.54 8.25 -8.08
N ASN A 23 -1.83 8.36 -6.96
CA ASN A 23 -1.05 9.56 -6.63
C ASN A 23 0.08 9.81 -7.63
N LEU A 24 0.80 8.76 -8.04
CA LEU A 24 1.82 8.84 -9.10
C LEU A 24 1.22 9.29 -10.43
N ARG A 25 0.05 8.76 -10.80
CA ARG A 25 -0.66 9.14 -12.03
C ARG A 25 -1.11 10.60 -11.99
N GLN A 26 -1.65 11.05 -10.85
CA GLN A 26 -2.05 12.45 -10.67
C GLN A 26 -0.85 13.40 -10.71
N TYR A 27 0.26 13.03 -10.07
CA TYR A 27 1.52 13.77 -10.17
C TYR A 27 2.00 13.88 -11.61
N LYS A 28 2.01 12.78 -12.37
CA LYS A 28 2.41 12.79 -13.78
C LYS A 28 1.48 13.66 -14.64
N LYS A 29 0.17 13.68 -14.35
CA LYS A 29 -0.81 14.49 -15.09
C LYS A 29 -0.70 15.98 -14.74
N ASN A 30 -0.38 16.33 -13.50
CA ASN A 30 -0.32 17.73 -13.08
C ASN A 30 0.69 17.96 -11.93
N PRO A 31 2.00 18.01 -12.24
CA PRO A 31 3.05 18.01 -11.23
C PRO A 31 3.07 19.27 -10.37
N ILE A 32 2.57 20.40 -10.88
CA ILE A 32 2.48 21.67 -10.16
C ILE A 32 1.43 21.59 -9.05
N LYS A 33 0.24 21.03 -9.36
CA LYS A 33 -0.85 20.86 -8.39
C LYS A 33 -0.54 19.78 -7.35
N TYR A 34 0.15 18.71 -7.77
CA TYR A 34 0.48 17.57 -6.91
C TYR A 34 1.98 17.50 -6.60
N LYS A 35 2.61 18.62 -6.22
CA LYS A 35 4.06 18.71 -5.97
C LYS A 35 4.58 17.62 -5.01
N ASN A 36 3.78 17.25 -4.02
CA ASN A 36 4.08 16.19 -3.04
C ASN A 36 3.49 14.81 -3.40
N GLY A 37 2.85 14.67 -4.57
CA GLY A 37 2.23 13.42 -5.00
C GLY A 37 3.23 12.28 -5.18
N ARG A 38 4.48 12.59 -5.54
CA ARG A 38 5.56 11.59 -5.64
C ARG A 38 5.98 11.06 -4.28
N SER A 39 6.18 11.91 -3.27
CA SER A 39 6.53 11.47 -1.92
C SER A 39 5.36 10.75 -1.24
N ALA A 40 4.13 11.24 -1.41
CA ALA A 40 2.93 10.55 -0.94
C ALA A 40 2.78 9.16 -1.57
N ALA A 41 3.01 9.02 -2.88
CA ALA A 41 2.99 7.72 -3.54
C ALA A 41 4.04 6.75 -2.98
N ILE A 42 5.26 7.21 -2.72
CA ILE A 42 6.33 6.38 -2.13
C ILE A 42 5.92 5.91 -0.72
N LEU A 43 5.38 6.79 0.13
CA LEU A 43 4.92 6.43 1.47
C LEU A 43 3.80 5.39 1.43
N LEU A 44 2.80 5.60 0.55
CA LEU A 44 1.69 4.66 0.37
C LEU A 44 2.18 3.31 -0.18
N PHE A 45 3.18 3.33 -1.06
CA PHE A 45 3.78 2.10 -1.59
C PHE A 45 4.47 1.30 -0.48
N ILE A 46 5.29 1.97 0.34
CA ILE A 46 5.97 1.37 1.48
C ILE A 46 4.95 0.79 2.48
N ALA A 47 3.89 1.54 2.80
CA ALA A 47 2.81 1.08 3.68
C ALA A 47 2.13 -0.17 3.13
N GLY A 48 1.79 -0.19 1.84
CA GLY A 48 1.19 -1.35 1.18
C GLY A 48 2.09 -2.60 1.22
N VAL A 49 3.39 -2.42 0.94
CA VAL A 49 4.37 -3.52 1.02
C VAL A 49 4.52 -4.05 2.45
N LEU A 50 4.58 -3.17 3.44
CA LEU A 50 4.65 -3.54 4.87
C LEU A 50 3.44 -4.35 5.32
N SER A 51 2.23 -3.93 4.92
CA SER A 51 1.01 -4.67 5.24
C SER A 51 1.02 -6.07 4.63
N LEU A 52 1.43 -6.20 3.36
CA LEU A 52 1.53 -7.50 2.69
C LEU A 52 2.63 -8.39 3.28
N SER A 53 3.79 -7.81 3.60
CA SER A 53 4.88 -8.56 4.24
C SER A 53 4.50 -9.02 5.64
N SER A 54 3.71 -8.25 6.38
CA SER A 54 3.20 -8.65 7.70
C SER A 54 2.30 -9.87 7.60
N VAL A 55 1.38 -9.91 6.63
CA VAL A 55 0.51 -11.08 6.40
C VAL A 55 1.32 -12.29 5.92
N ALA A 56 2.29 -12.06 5.03
CA ALA A 56 3.19 -13.13 4.60
C ALA A 56 4.01 -13.70 5.78
N LEU A 57 4.51 -12.83 6.67
CA LEU A 57 5.24 -13.25 7.86
C LEU A 57 4.35 -14.07 8.80
N ALA A 58 3.13 -13.60 9.07
CA ALA A 58 2.16 -14.34 9.88
C ALA A 58 1.84 -15.72 9.26
N TYR A 59 1.71 -15.78 7.93
CA TYR A 59 1.46 -17.03 7.20
C TYR A 59 2.63 -18.04 7.30
N PHE A 60 3.88 -17.58 7.16
CA PHE A 60 5.06 -18.47 7.20
C PHE A 60 5.54 -18.81 8.61
N TYR A 61 5.38 -17.90 9.56
CA TYR A 61 5.87 -18.06 10.93
C TYR A 61 4.78 -18.43 11.94
N GLY A 62 3.51 -18.51 11.52
CA GLY A 62 2.43 -19.10 12.29
C GLY A 62 2.18 -18.45 13.65
N VAL A 63 2.26 -17.12 13.72
CA VAL A 63 1.85 -16.34 14.90
C VAL A 63 0.35 -16.15 14.91
#